data_AF-A0A077NND2-F1
#
_entry.id   AF-A0A077NND2-F1
#
_cell.length_a   1.000
_cell.length_b   1.000
_cell.length_c   1.000
_cell.angle_alpha   90.00
_cell.angle_beta   90.00
_cell.angle_gamma   90.00
#
_symmetry.space_group_name_H-M   'P 1'
#
loop_
_entity.id
_entity.type
_entity.pdbx_description
1 polymer ?
#
loop_
_entity_poly.entity_id
_entity_poly.type
_entity_poly.pdbx_seq_one_letter_code
_entity_poly.pdbx_strand_id
1 'polypeptide(L)' 'MQIDEKQTIHLKITLTAEEYEILKNLSDLEGKPMATVLMKFIREAGVFKTLRKCLKAVEAIQNFKNIFRKNVSRMADDI' A
#
# COMPACT_ATOMS: atom_id res chain seq x y z
N MET A 1 -6.25 -1.52 21.50
CA MET A 1 -4.95 -1.85 20.86
C MET A 1 -4.11 -0.58 20.88
N GLN A 2 -3.15 -0.46 21.79
CA GLN A 2 -2.17 0.63 21.74
C GLN A 2 -1.25 0.35 20.56
N ILE A 3 -1.25 1.24 19.57
CA ILE A 3 -0.31 1.18 18.45
C ILE A 3 0.99 1.79 18.98
N ASP A 4 1.95 0.94 19.32
CA ASP A 4 3.29 1.38 19.72
C ASP A 4 3.92 2.13 18.53
N GLU A 5 4.20 3.42 18.71
CA GLU A 5 4.74 4.30 17.67
C GLU A 5 6.12 3.86 17.13
N LYS A 6 6.75 2.86 17.78
CA LYS A 6 8.07 2.32 17.38
C LYS A 6 8.03 0.94 16.71
N GLN A 7 6.85 0.39 16.44
CA GLN A 7 6.78 -0.93 15.81
C GLN A 7 7.20 -0.86 14.34
N THR A 8 8.47 -1.17 14.08
CA THR A 8 9.01 -1.27 12.72
C THR A 8 8.77 -2.68 12.18
N ILE A 9 8.33 -2.76 10.93
CA ILE A 9 8.07 -4.02 10.23
C ILE A 9 9.11 -4.15 9.12
N HIS A 10 9.76 -5.31 9.05
CA HIS A 10 10.68 -5.61 7.95
C HIS A 10 9.93 -5.90 6.67
N LEU A 11 10.26 -5.17 5.60
CA LEU A 11 9.73 -5.39 4.27
C LEU A 11 10.85 -5.85 3.34
N LYS A 12 10.64 -6.98 2.67
CA LYS A 12 11.50 -7.42 1.57
C LYS A 12 10.86 -6.98 0.25
N ILE A 13 11.61 -6.23 -0.54
CA ILE A 13 11.20 -5.78 -1.88
C ILE A 13 12.04 -6.49 -2.93
N THR A 14 11.44 -6.73 -4.10
CA THR A 14 12.15 -7.21 -5.28
C THR A 14 12.19 -6.07 -6.28
N LEU A 15 13.36 -5.83 -6.86
CA LEU A 15 13.60 -4.79 -7.86
C LEU A 15 14.11 -5.46 -9.13
N THR A 16 13.77 -4.89 -10.27
CA THR A 16 14.46 -5.15 -11.53
C THR A 16 15.89 -4.59 -11.46
N ALA A 17 16.75 -5.00 -12.40
CA ALA A 17 18.13 -4.51 -12.47
C ALA A 17 18.18 -2.98 -12.67
N GLU A 18 17.29 -2.41 -13.49
CA GLU A 18 17.21 -0.98 -13.73
C GLU A 18 16.80 -0.21 -12.46
N GLU A 19 15.74 -0.65 -11.78
CA GLU A 19 15.28 -0.03 -10.53
C GLU A 19 16.35 -0.08 -9.43
N TYR A 20 17.10 -1.18 -9.37
CA TYR A 20 18.22 -1.32 -8.45
C TYR A 20 19.32 -0.28 -8.72
N GLU A 21 19.75 -0.13 -9.97
CA GLU A 21 20.81 0.83 -10.33
C GLU A 21 20.37 2.28 -10.08
N ILE A 22 19.12 2.63 -10.36
CA ILE A 22 18.57 3.96 -10.03
C ILE A 22 18.66 4.20 -8.52
N LEU A 23 18.20 3.24 -7.72
CA LEU A 23 18.18 3.39 -6.26
C LEU A 23 19.59 3.42 -5.66
N LYS A 24 20.50 2.62 -6.21
CA LYS A 24 21.92 2.61 -5.82
C LYS A 24 22.59 3.94 -6.13
N ASN A 25 22.41 4.49 -7.33
CA ASN A 25 22.98 5.79 -7.68
C ASN A 25 22.45 6.92 -6.77
N LEU A 26 21.15 6.91 -6.45
CA LEU A 26 20.57 7.86 -5.49
C LEU A 26 21.11 7.68 -4.06
N SER A 27 21.31 6.43 -3.64
CA SER A 27 21.93 6.07 -2.37
C SER A 27 23.35 6.60 -2.26
N ASP A 28 24.15 6.39 -3.31
CA ASP A 28 25.54 6.85 -3.38
C ASP A 28 25.64 8.38 -3.38
N LEU A 29 24.74 9.06 -4.11
CA LEU A 29 24.66 10.53 -4.13
C LEU A 29 24.25 11.13 -2.78
N GLU A 30 23.29 10.54 -2.07
CA GLU A 30 22.85 11.03 -0.75
C GLU A 30 23.75 10.56 0.41
N GLY A 31 24.65 9.60 0.18
CA GLY A 31 25.48 8.98 1.23
C GLY A 31 24.66 8.24 2.29
N LYS A 32 23.50 7.68 1.91
CA LYS A 32 22.54 7.03 2.82
C LYS A 32 22.16 5.65 2.31
N PRO A 33 21.78 4.70 3.20
CA PRO A 33 21.33 3.39 2.77
C PRO A 33 20.15 3.45 1.78
N MET A 34 20.18 2.60 0.76
CA MET A 34 19.10 2.48 -0.26
C MET A 34 17.70 2.40 0.35
N ALA A 35 17.50 1.60 1.41
CA ALA A 35 16.21 1.49 2.08
C ALA A 35 15.73 2.82 2.67
N THR A 36 16.66 3.62 3.21
CA THR A 36 16.37 4.94 3.76
C THR A 36 15.98 5.92 2.65
N VAL A 37 16.73 5.94 1.54
CA VAL A 37 16.43 6.79 0.38
C VAL A 37 15.08 6.44 -0.23
N LEU A 38 14.82 5.14 -0.44
CA LEU A 38 13.55 4.66 -0.95
C LEU A 38 12.38 5.07 -0.03
N MET A 39 12.49 4.81 1.27
CA MET A 39 11.42 5.15 2.22
C MET A 39 11.22 6.65 2.37
N LYS A 40 12.28 7.46 2.27
CA LYS A 40 12.18 8.92 2.23
C LYS A 40 11.40 9.35 1.00
N PHE A 41 11.78 8.88 -0.19
CA PHE A 41 11.07 9.16 -1.44
C PHE A 41 9.59 8.76 -1.36
N ILE A 42 9.28 7.53 -0.92
CA ILE A 42 7.91 7.04 -0.76
C ILE A 42 7.07 7.94 0.15
N ARG A 43 7.66 8.46 1.24
CA ARG A 43 6.97 9.36 2.18
C ARG A 43 6.78 10.75 1.58
N GLU A 44 7.81 11.31 0.94
CA GLU A 44 7.77 12.64 0.32
C GLU A 44 6.81 12.69 -0.87
N ALA A 45 6.82 11.65 -1.71
CA ALA A 45 5.87 11.47 -2.82
C ALA A 45 4.44 11.15 -2.35
N GLY A 46 4.21 10.97 -1.05
CA GLY A 46 2.89 10.73 -0.49
C GLY A 46 2.27 9.38 -0.89
N VAL A 47 3.08 8.40 -1.29
CA VAL A 47 2.63 7.09 -1.80
C VAL A 47 1.66 6.42 -0.82
N PHE A 48 1.97 6.41 0.48
CA PHE A 48 1.07 5.81 1.48
C PHE A 48 -0.25 6.57 1.67
N LYS A 49 -0.28 7.89 1.43
CA LYS A 49 -1.54 8.65 1.45
C LYS A 49 -2.43 8.23 0.27
N THR A 50 -1.83 8.05 -0.90
CA THR A 50 -2.52 7.55 -2.09
C THR A 50 -3.01 6.13 -1.90
N LEU A 51 -2.14 5.21 -1.44
CA LEU A 51 -2.51 3.82 -1.15
C LEU A 51 -3.65 3.73 -0.13
N ARG A 52 -3.66 4.57 0.91
CA ARG A 52 -4.77 4.62 1.87
C ARG A 52 -6.10 5.00 1.23
N LYS A 53 -6.12 5.94 0.28
CA LYS A 53 -7.34 6.31 -0.46
C LYS A 53 -7.79 5.16 -1.36
N CYS A 54 -6.86 4.52 -2.06
CA CYS A 54 -7.15 3.36 -2.90
C CYS A 54 -7.73 2.20 -2.06
N LEU A 55 -7.14 1.91 -0.89
CA LEU A 55 -7.64 0.89 0.02
C LEU A 55 -9.11 1.15 0.41
N LYS A 56 -9.43 2.37 0.84
CA LYS A 56 -10.81 2.76 1.17
C LYS A 56 -11.78 2.58 0.00
N ALA A 57 -11.34 2.89 -1.21
CA ALA A 57 -12.17 2.72 -2.41
C ALA A 57 -12.43 1.23 -2.70
N VAL A 58 -11.40 0.39 -2.58
CA VAL A 58 -11.52 -1.07 -2.76
C VAL A 58 -12.43 -1.67 -1.68
N GLU A 59 -12.26 -1.29 -0.42
CA GLU A 59 -13.13 -1.71 0.69
C GLU A 59 -14.59 -1.32 0.46
N ALA A 60 -14.83 -0.08 -0.01
CA ALA A 60 -16.18 0.39 -0.34
C ALA A 60 -16.81 -0.44 -1.47
N ILE A 61 -16.05 -0.75 -2.53
CA ILE A 61 -16.52 -1.59 -3.63
C ILE A 61 -16.82 -3.01 -3.14
N GLN A 62 -15.96 -3.60 -2.31
CA GLN A 62 -16.19 -4.93 -1.75
C GLN A 62 -17.44 -4.97 -0.87
N ASN A 63 -17.63 -3.97 -0.01
CA ASN A 63 -18.82 -3.86 0.84
C ASN A 63 -20.09 -3.68 0.01
N PHE A 64 -20.04 -2.85 -1.04
CA PHE A 64 -21.16 -2.67 -1.96
C PHE A 64 -21.51 -3.98 -2.69
N LYS A 65 -20.51 -4.72 -3.21
CA LYS A 65 -20.71 -6.05 -3.80
C LYS A 65 -21.35 -7.02 -2.81
N ASN A 66 -20.93 -7.01 -1.55
CA ASN A 66 -21.48 -7.88 -0.51
C ASN A 66 -22.94 -7.53 -0.17
N ILE A 67 -23.29 -6.24 -0.12
CA ILE A 67 -24.68 -5.78 0.09
C ILE A 67 -25.54 -6.15 -1.11
N PHE A 68 -25.04 -5.92 -2.34
CA PHE A 68 -25.77 -6.24 -3.55
C PHE A 68 -26.01 -7.75 -3.68
N ARG A 69 -25.02 -8.59 -3.38
CA ARG A 69 -25.16 -10.05 -3.38
C ARG A 69 -26.19 -10.55 -2.34
N LYS A 70 -26.22 -9.95 -1.15
CA LYS A 70 -27.24 -10.27 -0.12
C LYS A 70 -28.65 -9.86 -0.52
N ASN A 71 -28.80 -8.71 -1.18
CA ASN A 71 -30.10 -8.24 -1.64
C ASN A 71 -30.63 -9.08 -2.83
N VAL A 72 -29.74 -9.52 -3.73
CA VAL A 72 -30.11 -10.42 -4.83
C VAL A 72 -30.48 -11.82 -4.32
N SER A 73 -29.82 -12.36 -3.29
CA SER A 73 -30.22 -13.66 -2.73
C SER A 73 -31.57 -13.59 -2.02
N ARG A 74 -31.86 -12.50 -1.28
CA ARG A 74 -33.18 -12.30 -0.67
C ARG A 74 -34.32 -12.21 -1.67
N MET A 75 -34.11 -11.55 -2.81
CA MET A 75 -35.15 -11.49 -3.86
C MET A 75 -35.35 -12.82 -4.61
N ALA A 76 -34.38 -13.74 -4.56
CA ALA A 76 -34.51 -15.07 -5.16
C ALA A 76 -35.24 -16.07 -4.25
N ASP A 77 -35.19 -15.87 -2.93
CA ASP A 77 -35.90 -16.71 -1.95
C ASP A 77 -37.38 -16.30 -1.77
N ASP A 78 -37.77 -15.10 -2.24
CA ASP A 78 -39.14 -14.56 -2.19
C ASP A 78 -39.96 -14.83 -3.47
N ILE A 79 -39.48 -15.67 -4.41
CA ILE A 79 -40.19 -16.11 -5.64
C ILE A 79 -40.46 -17.63 -5.60
#